data_AF-A0A947JWA5-F1
#
_entry.id   AF-A0A947JWA5-F1
#
_cell.length_a   1.000
_cell.length_b   1.000
_cell.length_c   1.000
_cell.angle_alpha   90.00
_cell.angle_beta   90.00
_cell.angle_gamma   90.00
#
_symmetry.space_group_name_H-M   'P 1'
#
loop_
_entity.id
_entity.type
_entity.pdbx_description
1 polymer ?
#
loop_
_entity_poly.entity_id
_entity_poly.type
_entity_poly.pdbx_seq_one_letter_code
_entity_poly.pdbx_strand_id
1 'polypeptide(L)'
;MLYAASPYSRRQTQRLVERYFGLSPVALRRKYRALRAATLLSLPSLTMEYEAQIGQAFYDQPHMIREIRLFAGRTPARLVDASSPYLTEMLNEKNLRQVGLPIGMEEDANDSQESKTA
;
A
#
# COMPACT_ATOMS: atom_id res chain seq x y z
N MET A 1 9.85 -10.89 -1.50
CA MET A 1 11.25 -10.70 -1.95
C MET A 1 11.24 -10.37 -3.44
N LEU A 2 11.55 -9.12 -3.86
CA LEU A 2 11.49 -8.70 -5.28
C LEU A 2 12.40 -9.55 -6.19
N TYR A 3 13.62 -9.84 -5.75
CA TYR A 3 14.58 -10.59 -6.54
C TYR A 3 14.19 -12.07 -6.72
N ALA A 4 13.57 -12.67 -5.70
CA ALA A 4 13.12 -14.07 -5.77
C ALA A 4 11.92 -14.25 -6.72
N ALA A 5 11.13 -13.20 -6.92
CA ALA A 5 9.99 -13.20 -7.84
C ALA A 5 10.37 -12.83 -9.29
N SER A 6 11.64 -12.45 -9.53
CA SER A 6 12.12 -12.05 -10.86
C SER A 6 12.81 -13.22 -11.54
N PRO A 7 12.53 -13.51 -12.83
CA PRO A 7 13.26 -14.53 -13.59
C PRO A 7 14.68 -14.07 -13.97
N TYR A 8 15.07 -12.84 -13.64
CA TYR A 8 16.35 -12.26 -13.99
C TYR A 8 17.35 -12.24 -12.83
N SER A 9 18.64 -12.17 -13.16
CA SER A 9 19.67 -11.95 -12.16
C SER A 9 19.43 -10.65 -11.37
N ARG A 10 20.02 -10.57 -10.16
CA ARG A 10 19.91 -9.38 -9.30
C ARG A 10 20.29 -8.08 -10.02
N ARG A 11 21.38 -8.09 -10.79
CA ARG A 11 21.88 -6.92 -11.53
C ARG A 11 20.95 -6.53 -12.67
N GLN A 12 20.41 -7.49 -13.40
CA GLN A 12 19.42 -7.23 -14.45
C GLN A 12 18.13 -6.65 -13.86
N THR A 13 17.63 -7.24 -12.77
CA THR A 13 16.44 -6.74 -12.06
C THR A 13 16.66 -5.30 -11.58
N GLN A 14 17.82 -5.01 -10.98
CA GLN A 14 18.16 -3.65 -10.57
C GLN A 14 18.15 -2.67 -11.75
N ARG A 15 18.81 -3.01 -12.86
CA ARG A 15 18.85 -2.17 -14.06
C ARG A 15 17.46 -1.92 -14.65
N LEU A 16 16.59 -2.93 -14.66
CA LEU A 16 15.22 -2.80 -15.14
C LEU A 16 14.40 -1.88 -14.22
N VAL A 17 14.52 -2.06 -12.91
CA VAL A 17 13.83 -1.22 -11.93
C VAL A 17 14.25 0.23 -12.05
N GLU A 18 15.56 0.49 -12.13
CA GLU A 18 16.08 1.85 -12.32
C GLU A 18 15.62 2.45 -13.66
N ARG A 19 15.61 1.65 -14.74
CA ARG A 19 15.15 2.10 -16.06
C ARG A 19 13.67 2.49 -16.09
N TYR A 20 12.80 1.67 -15.52
CA TYR A 20 11.35 1.87 -15.63
C TYR A 20 10.78 2.80 -14.55
N PHE A 21 11.36 2.78 -13.35
CA PHE A 21 10.83 3.55 -12.21
C PHE A 21 11.71 4.73 -11.80
N GLY A 22 12.92 4.87 -12.36
CA GLY A 22 13.86 5.93 -12.01
C GLY A 22 14.40 5.82 -10.58
N LEU A 23 14.15 4.71 -9.89
CA LEU A 23 14.49 4.49 -8.48
C LEU A 23 15.26 3.19 -8.34
N SER A 24 16.16 3.12 -7.35
CA SER A 24 16.77 1.83 -6.99
C SER A 24 15.72 0.87 -6.40
N PRO A 25 15.92 -0.45 -6.48
CA PRO A 25 15.00 -1.43 -5.89
C PRO A 25 14.69 -1.21 -4.41
N VAL A 26 15.65 -0.67 -3.65
CA VAL A 26 15.46 -0.35 -2.23
C VAL A 26 14.59 0.89 -2.07
N ALA A 27 14.85 1.95 -2.84
CA ALA A 27 14.04 3.16 -2.84
C ALA A 27 12.60 2.88 -3.29
N LEU A 28 12.42 2.02 -4.29
CA LEU A 28 11.11 1.61 -4.77
C LEU A 28 10.31 0.87 -3.69
N ARG A 29 10.92 -0.08 -2.98
CA ARG A 29 10.25 -0.75 -1.84
C ARG A 29 9.85 0.23 -0.75
N ARG A 30 10.73 1.18 -0.39
CA ARG A 30 10.43 2.22 0.60
C ARG A 30 9.24 3.07 0.18
N LYS A 31 9.20 3.50 -1.08
CA LYS A 31 8.08 4.23 -1.68
C LYS A 31 6.78 3.47 -1.57
N TYR A 32 6.72 2.23 -2.05
CA TYR A 32 5.50 1.43 -2.01
C TYR A 32 5.03 1.15 -0.58
N ARG A 33 5.95 0.88 0.34
CA ARG A 33 5.63 0.71 1.77
C ARG A 33 5.01 1.99 2.35
N ALA A 34 5.63 3.14 2.10
CA ALA A 34 5.16 4.42 2.60
C ALA A 34 3.79 4.79 2.03
N LEU A 35 3.58 4.57 0.73
CA LEU A 35 2.29 4.80 0.07
C LEU A 35 1.20 3.90 0.65
N ARG A 36 1.46 2.59 0.81
CA ARG A 36 0.50 1.66 1.43
C ARG A 36 0.13 2.07 2.85
N ALA A 37 1.09 2.52 3.65
CA ALA A 37 0.80 3.01 4.99
C ALA A 37 -0.02 4.31 4.96
N ALA A 38 0.33 5.23 4.06
CA ALA A 38 -0.43 6.46 3.85
C ALA A 38 -1.90 6.18 3.50
N THR A 39 -2.15 5.16 2.69
CA THR A 39 -3.50 4.86 2.19
C THR A 39 -4.34 4.19 3.26
N LEU A 40 -3.77 3.24 4.01
CA LEU A 40 -4.43 2.65 5.17
C LEU A 40 -4.76 3.72 6.23
N LEU A 41 -3.85 4.67 6.46
CA LEU A 41 -4.07 5.79 7.39
C LEU A 41 -5.06 6.83 6.85
N SER A 42 -5.40 6.80 5.57
CA SER A 42 -6.41 7.68 4.97
C SER A 42 -7.83 7.11 5.04
N LEU A 43 -7.97 5.85 5.46
CA LEU A 43 -9.27 5.21 5.61
C LEU A 43 -10.09 5.88 6.73
N PRO A 44 -11.42 5.96 6.60
CA PRO A 44 -12.28 6.57 7.61
C PRO A 44 -12.15 5.92 8.99
N SER A 45 -11.90 4.60 9.00
CA SER A 45 -11.68 3.81 10.22
C SER A 45 -10.52 2.87 10.00
N LEU A 46 -9.55 2.90 10.93
CA LEU A 46 -8.41 1.99 10.91
C LEU A 46 -8.74 0.74 11.75
N THR A 47 -8.69 -0.44 11.15
CA THR A 47 -8.86 -1.71 11.87
C THR A 47 -7.60 -2.07 12.65
N MET A 48 -7.73 -2.87 13.72
CA MET A 48 -6.58 -3.37 14.48
C MET A 48 -5.58 -4.15 13.61
N GLU A 49 -6.08 -4.87 12.60
CA GLU A 49 -5.22 -5.59 11.66
C GLU A 49 -4.37 -4.63 10.83
N TYR A 50 -4.95 -3.56 10.29
CA TYR A 50 -4.22 -2.57 9.51
C TYR A 50 -3.23 -1.77 10.36
N GLU A 51 -3.60 -1.46 11.61
CA GLU A 51 -2.67 -0.86 12.57
C GLU A 51 -1.46 -1.77 12.83
N ALA A 52 -1.68 -3.07 13.04
CA ALA A 52 -0.61 -4.04 13.20
C ALA A 52 0.26 -4.16 11.94
N GLN A 53 -0.34 -4.18 10.75
CA GLN A 53 0.41 -4.19 9.47
C GLN A 53 1.31 -2.96 9.32
N ILE A 54 0.81 -1.77 9.68
CA ILE A 54 1.60 -0.54 9.67
C ILE A 54 2.73 -0.63 10.69
N GLY A 55 2.42 -1.05 11.92
CA GLY A 55 3.40 -1.21 12.99
C GLY A 55 4.55 -2.15 12.64
N GLN A 56 4.29 -3.23 11.91
CA GLN A 56 5.31 -4.16 11.45
C GLN A 56 6.14 -3.63 10.27
N ALA A 57 5.61 -2.67 9.50
CA ALA A 57 6.28 -2.15 8.31
C ALA A 57 7.41 -1.15 8.64
N PHE A 58 7.34 -0.50 9.80
CA PHE A 58 8.27 0.55 10.22
C PHE A 58 8.90 0.25 11.58
N TYR A 59 10.14 0.68 11.74
CA TYR A 59 10.85 0.59 13.03
C TYR A 59 10.12 1.31 14.18
N ASP A 60 9.67 2.54 13.94
CA ASP A 60 8.93 3.35 14.90
C ASP A 60 8.01 4.36 14.17
N GLN A 61 7.14 5.03 14.93
CA GLN A 61 6.22 6.04 14.40
C GLN A 61 6.94 7.26 13.77
N PRO A 62 8.04 7.81 14.34
CA PRO A 62 8.82 8.85 13.68
C PRO A 62 9.44 8.44 12.33
N HIS A 63 9.92 7.20 12.20
CA HIS A 63 10.42 6.63 10.96
C HIS A 63 9.30 6.50 9.92
N MET A 64 8.12 6.03 10.31
CA MET A 64 6.94 6.01 9.44
C MET A 64 6.59 7.40 8.92
N ILE A 65 6.49 8.40 9.80
CA ILE A 65 6.13 9.77 9.42
C ILE A 65 7.15 10.36 8.42
N ARG A 66 8.44 10.10 8.64
CA ARG A 66 9.51 10.54 7.72
C ARG A 66 9.37 9.90 6.33
N GLU A 67 9.11 8.60 6.28
CA GLU A 67 8.90 7.87 5.03
C GLU A 67 7.65 8.36 4.28
N ILE A 68 6.53 8.54 4.97
CA ILE A 68 5.28 9.02 4.36
C ILE A 68 5.45 10.43 3.81
N ARG A 69 6.07 11.34 4.58
CA ARG A 69 6.35 12.70 4.09
C ARG A 69 7.23 12.72 2.86
N LEU A 70 8.25 11.86 2.83
CA LEU A 70 9.20 11.76 1.71
C LEU A 70 8.51 11.32 0.42
N PHE A 71 7.59 10.35 0.48
CA PHE A 71 7.02 9.72 -0.72
C PHE A 71 5.60 10.18 -1.09
N ALA A 72 4.78 10.56 -0.11
CA ALA A 72 3.44 11.11 -0.35
C ALA A 72 3.43 12.65 -0.35
N GLY A 73 4.53 13.30 0.04
CA GLY A 73 4.65 14.77 0.08
C GLY A 73 3.86 15.46 1.19
N ARG A 74 3.10 14.71 2.01
CA ARG A 74 2.28 15.20 3.13
C ARG A 74 2.40 14.30 4.35
N THR A 75 1.99 14.80 5.51
CA THR A 75 1.90 14.02 6.77
C THR A 75 0.64 13.17 6.79
N PRO A 76 0.63 12.01 7.48
CA PRO A 76 -0.54 11.14 7.59
C PRO A 76 -1.83 11.88 7.97
N ALA A 77 -1.75 12.75 8.97
CA ALA A 77 -2.89 13.57 9.44
C ALA A 77 -3.46 14.54 8.39
N ARG A 78 -2.73 14.82 7.30
CA ARG A 78 -3.17 15.70 6.21
C ARG A 78 -3.61 14.93 4.96
N LEU A 79 -3.58 13.60 4.99
CA LEU A 79 -4.04 12.78 3.87
C LEU A 79 -5.57 12.77 3.75
N VAL A 80 -6.27 13.08 4.85
CA VAL A 80 -7.75 13.13 4.95
C VAL A 80 -8.28 14.55 4.72
N ASP A 81 -7.41 15.51 4.37
CA ASP A 81 -7.83 16.90 4.18
C ASP A 81 -8.65 17.07 2.88
N ALA A 82 -9.92 17.46 3.03
CA ALA A 82 -10.87 17.65 1.93
C ALA A 82 -10.46 18.78 0.96
N SER A 83 -9.45 19.57 1.31
CA SER A 83 -8.95 20.67 0.49
C SER A 83 -8.11 20.25 -0.72
N SER A 84 -7.84 18.96 -0.92
CA SER A 84 -6.98 18.45 -2.01
C SER A 84 -7.54 17.20 -2.70
N PRO A 85 -8.61 17.31 -3.49
CA PRO A 85 -9.34 16.17 -4.07
C PRO A 85 -8.47 15.26 -4.97
N TYR A 86 -7.48 15.83 -5.67
CA TYR A 86 -6.57 15.05 -6.52
C TYR A 86 -5.66 14.10 -5.74
N LEU A 87 -5.24 14.47 -4.53
CA LEU A 87 -4.40 13.61 -3.70
C LEU A 87 -5.23 12.47 -3.09
N THR A 88 -6.45 12.78 -2.65
CA THR A 88 -7.41 11.77 -2.18
C THR A 88 -7.68 10.74 -3.28
N GLU A 89 -7.86 11.17 -4.52
CA GLU A 89 -8.05 10.26 -5.64
C GLU A 89 -6.78 9.44 -5.93
N MET A 90 -5.59 10.06 -5.97
CA MET A 90 -4.33 9.32 -6.18
C MET A 90 -4.02 8.28 -5.09
N LEU A 91 -4.48 8.52 -3.86
CA LEU A 91 -4.30 7.63 -2.71
C LEU A 91 -5.48 6.66 -2.51
N ASN A 92 -6.50 6.73 -3.38
CA ASN A 92 -7.62 5.81 -3.35
C ASN A 92 -7.11 4.37 -3.51
N GLU A 93 -7.63 3.45 -2.69
CA GLU A 93 -7.25 2.04 -2.69
C GLU A 93 -7.32 1.41 -4.09
N LYS A 94 -8.30 1.85 -4.90
CA LYS A 94 -8.50 1.40 -6.29
C LYS A 94 -7.31 1.76 -7.20
N ASN A 95 -6.59 2.84 -6.92
CA ASN A 95 -5.43 3.27 -7.70
C ASN A 95 -4.13 2.56 -7.27
N LEU A 96 -4.17 1.81 -6.17
CA LEU A 96 -3.03 1.05 -5.62
C LEU A 96 -3.20 -0.47 -5.74
N ARG A 97 -4.09 -0.93 -6.63
CA ARG A 97 -4.37 -2.35 -6.91
C ARG A 97 -3.11 -3.20 -7.14
N GLN A 98 -2.03 -2.63 -7.66
CA GLN A 98 -0.76 -3.35 -7.89
C GLN A 98 0.20 -3.36 -6.69
N VAL A 99 -0.11 -2.65 -5.60
CA VAL A 99 0.73 -2.55 -4.39
C VAL A 99 0.42 -3.65 -3.36
N GLY A 100 -0.57 -4.49 -3.65
CA GLY A 100 -0.99 -5.56 -2.75
C GLY A 100 -1.56 -5.02 -1.44
N LEU A 101 -2.35 -3.93 -1.50
CA LEU A 101 -3.33 -3.71 -0.43
C LEU A 101 -4.17 -4.99 -0.34
N PRO A 102 -4.48 -5.50 0.86
CA PRO A 102 -5.50 -6.51 0.99
C PRO A 102 -6.78 -5.86 0.44
N ILE A 103 -7.19 -6.28 -0.74
CA ILE A 103 -8.56 -6.08 -1.20
C ILE A 103 -9.41 -6.66 -0.08
N GLY A 104 -10.36 -5.89 0.42
CA GLY A 104 -11.38 -6.39 1.33
C GLY A 104 -11.81 -7.76 0.83
N MET A 105 -11.79 -8.74 1.72
CA MET A 105 -12.34 -10.06 1.45
C MET A 105 -13.70 -9.86 0.78
N GLU A 106 -13.78 -10.11 -0.52
CA GLU A 106 -15.08 -10.27 -1.16
C GLU A 106 -15.64 -11.59 -0.64
N GLU A 107 -16.65 -11.41 0.21
CA GLU A 107 -17.83 -12.27 0.33
C GLU A 107 -17.69 -13.63 1.05
N ASP A 108 -17.52 -13.58 2.36
CA ASP A 108 -18.21 -14.51 3.26
C ASP A 108 -19.57 -13.90 3.66
N ALA A 109 -20.47 -13.69 2.69
CA ALA A 109 -21.83 -13.22 2.96
C ALA A 109 -22.86 -13.70 1.92
N ASN A 110 -22.67 -14.89 1.34
CA ASN A 110 -23.74 -15.59 0.64
C ASN A 110 -23.95 -16.97 1.26
N ASP A 111 -24.42 -16.99 2.51
CA ASP A 111 -25.21 -18.11 2.99
C ASP A 111 -26.67 -17.85 2.62
N SER A 112 -27.37 -18.92 2.24
CA SER A 112 -28.82 -19.01 2.08
C SER A 112 -29.42 -18.46 0.78
N GLN A 113 -29.12 -19.06 -0.38
CA GLN A 113 -30.13 -19.33 -1.43
C GLN A 113 -29.76 -20.57 -2.26
N GLU A 114 -29.82 -21.76 -1.67
CA GLU A 114 -30.30 -22.95 -2.37
C GLU A 114 -31.06 -23.83 -1.36
N SER A 115 -32.29 -23.39 -1.09
CA SER A 115 -33.31 -24.24 -0.51
C SER A 115 -33.62 -25.38 -1.49
N LYS A 116 -33.71 -26.59 -0.95
CA LYS A 116 -34.51 -27.72 -1.47
C LYS A 116 -34.04 -28.25 -2.83
N THR A 117 -33.40 -29.41 -2.83
CA THR A 117 -33.88 -30.63 -3.51
C THR A 117 -33.03 -31.82 -3.03
N ALA A 118 -33.70 -32.95 -2.81
CA ALA A 118 -33.21 -34.29 -2.42
C ALA A 118 -33.02 -34.54 -0.91
#